data_AF-A0A2E9UAP4-F1
#
_entry.id   AF-A0A2E9UAP4-F1
#
_cell.length_a   1.000
_cell.length_b   1.000
_cell.length_c   1.000
_cell.angle_alpha   90.00
_cell.angle_beta   90.00
_cell.angle_gamma   90.00
#
_symmetry.space_group_name_H-M   'P 1'
#
loop_
_entity.id
_entity.type
_entity.pdbx_description
1 polymer ?
#
loop_
_entity_poly.entity_id
_entity_poly.type
_entity_poly.pdbx_seq_one_letter_code
_entity_poly.pdbx_strand_id
1 'polypeptide(L)'
;MGLIQILVYRKALMGLMIILFSLDISSANADIDTNIDARRFLSSYCITLVNEIEKSFQRQLDAIENNKMIEFNKVSKYIYGVSDLYDNLDCSIYIDR
;
A
#
# COMPACT_ATOMS: atom_id res chain seq x y z
N MET A 1 -27.52 36.55 12.58
CA MET A 1 -27.61 35.08 12.72
C MET A 1 -26.39 34.30 12.19
N GLY A 2 -25.43 34.90 11.47
CA GLY A 2 -24.32 34.15 10.83
C GLY A 2 -23.15 33.73 11.75
N LEU A 3 -22.78 34.53 12.77
CA LEU A 3 -21.60 34.26 13.60
C LEU A 3 -21.76 33.06 14.54
N ILE A 4 -22.97 32.84 15.08
CA ILE A 4 -23.26 31.75 16.00
C ILE A 4 -23.25 30.40 15.26
N GLN A 5 -23.77 30.36 14.03
CA GLN A 5 -23.76 29.15 13.20
C GLN A 5 -22.35 28.71 12.80
N ILE A 6 -21.46 29.67 12.48
CA ILE A 6 -20.05 29.37 12.14
C ILE A 6 -19.29 28.80 13.36
N LEU A 7 -19.56 29.34 14.57
CA LEU A 7 -18.97 28.84 15.80
C LEU A 7 -19.45 27.43 16.15
N VAL A 8 -20.74 27.16 15.97
CA VAL A 8 -21.32 25.81 16.16
C VAL A 8 -20.73 24.83 15.14
N TYR A 9 -20.60 25.23 13.88
CA TYR A 9 -20.01 24.39 12.82
C TYR A 9 -18.54 24.08 13.10
N ARG A 10 -17.74 25.05 13.55
CA ARG A 10 -16.34 24.82 13.94
C ARG A 10 -16.20 23.84 15.11
N LYS A 11 -17.09 23.92 16.11
CA LYS A 11 -17.11 22.98 17.24
C LYS A 11 -17.54 21.58 16.81
N ALA A 12 -18.54 21.47 15.94
CA ALA A 12 -18.96 20.20 15.36
C ALA A 12 -17.85 19.55 14.52
N LEU A 13 -17.12 20.36 13.72
CA LEU A 13 -16.00 19.92 12.91
C LEU A 13 -14.84 19.40 13.78
N MET A 14 -14.49 20.12 14.85
CA MET A 14 -13.48 19.64 15.81
C MET A 14 -13.90 18.33 16.48
N GLY A 15 -15.18 18.20 16.88
CA GLY A 15 -15.71 16.96 17.44
C GLY A 15 -15.63 15.78 16.45
N LEU A 16 -15.96 16.00 15.18
CA LEU A 16 -15.85 15.00 14.13
C LEU A 16 -14.40 14.53 13.95
N MET A 17 -13.44 15.46 13.92
CA MET A 17 -12.02 15.12 13.80
C MET A 17 -11.53 14.29 14.98
N ILE A 18 -11.93 14.63 16.21
CA ILE A 18 -11.59 13.84 17.41
C ILE A 18 -12.16 12.42 17.29
N ILE A 19 -13.42 12.25 16.87
CA ILE A 19 -14.02 10.92 16.67
C ILE A 19 -13.27 10.13 15.59
N LEU A 20 -12.87 10.77 14.49
CA LEU A 20 -12.08 10.13 13.43
C LEU A 20 -10.66 9.72 13.89
N PHE A 21 -10.04 10.48 14.80
CA PHE A 21 -8.75 10.13 15.39
C PHE A 21 -8.86 9.11 16.53
N SER A 22 -10.01 9.04 17.22
CA SER A 22 -10.30 8.08 18.29
C SER A 22 -10.88 6.76 17.78
N LEU A 23 -11.30 6.70 16.52
CA LEU A 23 -11.43 5.44 15.82
C LEU A 23 -10.02 4.91 15.62
N ASP A 24 -9.53 4.17 16.62
CA ASP A 24 -8.43 3.22 16.49
C ASP A 24 -8.70 2.43 15.20
N ILE A 25 -8.03 2.84 14.13
CA ILE A 25 -7.79 1.97 12.98
C ILE A 25 -7.05 0.83 13.63
N SER A 26 -7.80 -0.23 13.94
CA SER A 26 -7.28 -1.52 14.39
C SER A 26 -5.98 -1.71 13.64
N SER A 27 -4.87 -1.54 14.38
CA SER A 27 -3.61 -2.01 13.87
C SER A 27 -3.86 -3.49 13.76
N ALA A 28 -4.13 -3.94 12.55
CA ALA A 28 -4.01 -5.33 12.19
C ALA A 28 -2.52 -5.65 12.34
N ASN A 29 -2.06 -5.68 13.59
CA ASN A 29 -0.88 -6.38 14.01
C ASN A 29 -1.28 -7.81 13.71
N ALA A 30 -0.91 -8.28 12.52
CA ALA A 30 -0.88 -9.69 12.25
C ALA A 30 0.16 -10.24 13.22
N ASP A 31 -0.28 -10.63 14.42
CA ASP A 31 0.58 -11.30 15.39
C ASP A 31 1.00 -12.62 14.73
N ILE A 32 2.26 -12.69 14.31
CA ILE A 32 2.83 -13.87 13.67
C ILE A 32 3.31 -14.79 14.79
N ASP A 33 2.38 -15.52 15.39
CA ASP A 33 2.67 -16.42 16.51
C ASP A 33 2.96 -17.86 16.08
N THR A 34 2.52 -18.24 14.88
CA THR A 34 2.66 -19.62 14.39
C THR A 34 3.27 -19.70 12.99
N ASN A 35 3.83 -20.87 12.66
CA ASN A 35 4.30 -21.17 11.30
C ASN A 35 3.19 -21.06 10.24
N ILE A 36 1.93 -21.28 10.63
CA ILE A 36 0.77 -21.15 9.74
C ILE A 36 0.51 -19.67 9.45
N ASP A 37 0.60 -18.82 10.47
CA ASP A 37 0.40 -17.37 10.32
C ASP A 37 1.52 -16.74 9.51
N ALA A 38 2.77 -17.17 9.75
CA ALA A 38 3.92 -16.74 8.94
C ALA A 38 3.75 -17.11 7.46
N ARG A 39 3.27 -18.33 7.19
CA ARG A 39 2.99 -18.78 5.82
C ARG A 39 1.86 -18.00 5.17
N ARG A 40 0.78 -17.74 5.90
CA ARG A 40 -0.36 -16.95 5.40
C ARG A 40 0.08 -15.52 5.09
N PHE A 41 0.87 -14.92 5.97
CA PHE A 41 1.45 -13.60 5.76
C PHE A 41 2.34 -13.57 4.51
N LEU A 42 3.30 -14.50 4.40
CA LEU A 42 4.21 -14.56 3.26
C LEU A 42 3.46 -14.75 1.94
N SER A 43 2.47 -15.64 1.88
CA SER A 43 1.65 -15.82 0.67
C SER A 43 0.93 -14.54 0.26
N SER A 44 0.26 -13.86 1.21
CA SER A 44 -0.40 -12.57 0.97
C SER A 44 0.59 -11.47 0.54
N TYR A 45 1.75 -11.44 1.17
CA TYR A 45 2.80 -10.48 0.86
C TYR A 45 3.36 -10.70 -0.54
N CYS A 46 3.65 -11.95 -0.93
CA CYS A 46 4.11 -12.31 -2.26
C CYS A 46 3.11 -11.92 -3.36
N ILE A 47 1.81 -12.12 -3.15
CA ILE A 47 0.76 -11.65 -4.06
C ILE A 47 0.80 -10.12 -4.18
N THR A 48 1.00 -9.42 -3.05
CA THR A 48 1.11 -7.95 -3.04
C THR A 48 2.31 -7.46 -3.85
N LEU A 49 3.46 -8.14 -3.75
CA LEU A 49 4.66 -7.82 -4.54
C LEU A 49 4.41 -7.98 -6.05
N VAL A 50 3.77 -9.08 -6.47
CA VAL A 50 3.42 -9.32 -7.88
C VAL A 50 2.49 -8.23 -8.40
N ASN A 51 1.45 -7.86 -7.64
CA ASN A 51 0.52 -6.81 -8.03
C ASN A 51 1.21 -5.44 -8.17
N GLU A 52 2.16 -5.12 -7.29
CA GLU A 52 2.92 -3.87 -7.40
C GLU A 52 3.92 -3.90 -8.57
N ILE A 53 4.49 -5.05 -8.93
CA ILE A 53 5.28 -5.22 -10.16
C ILE A 53 4.39 -4.95 -11.39
N GLU A 54 3.22 -5.57 -11.49
CA GLU A 54 2.29 -5.40 -12.61
C GLU A 54 1.86 -3.93 -12.78
N LYS A 55 1.40 -3.30 -11.69
CA LYS A 55 0.98 -1.90 -11.70
C LYS A 55 2.13 -0.95 -12.05
N SER A 56 3.35 -1.27 -11.62
CA SER A 56 4.54 -0.49 -11.97
C SER A 56 4.92 -0.69 -13.43
N PHE A 57 4.76 -1.90 -13.96
CA PHE A 57 4.99 -2.18 -15.38
C PHE A 57 4.06 -1.36 -16.28
N GLN A 58 2.78 -1.22 -15.93
CA GLN A 58 1.86 -0.33 -16.67
C GLN A 58 2.35 1.13 -16.66
N ARG A 59 2.79 1.65 -15.52
CA ARG A 59 3.39 3.00 -15.43
C ARG A 59 4.67 3.15 -16.26
N GLN A 60 5.45 2.08 -16.37
CA GLN A 60 6.65 2.04 -17.19
C GLN A 60 6.31 2.14 -18.68
N LEU A 61 5.27 1.43 -19.14
CA LEU A 61 4.75 1.52 -20.51
C LEU A 61 4.26 2.94 -20.82
N ASP A 62 3.42 3.51 -19.94
CA ASP A 62 2.95 4.89 -20.07
C ASP A 62 4.12 5.89 -20.18
N ALA A 63 5.19 5.68 -19.41
CA ALA A 63 6.37 6.54 -19.44
C ALA A 63 7.10 6.46 -20.79
N ILE A 64 7.22 5.27 -21.40
CA ILE A 64 7.79 5.11 -22.74
C ILE A 64 6.92 5.80 -23.79
N GLU A 65 5.60 5.54 -23.78
CA GLU A 65 4.67 6.11 -24.76
C GLU A 65 4.67 7.63 -24.76
N ASN A 66 4.90 8.24 -23.59
CA ASN A 66 4.95 9.69 -23.42
C ASN A 66 6.38 10.27 -23.48
N ASN A 67 7.38 9.48 -23.90
CA ASN A 67 8.79 9.88 -23.99
C ASN A 67 9.40 10.44 -22.67
N LYS A 68 8.92 9.94 -21.52
CA LYS A 68 9.34 10.34 -20.17
C LYS A 68 10.47 9.43 -19.65
N MET A 69 11.65 9.50 -20.28
CA MET A 69 12.76 8.58 -20.00
C MET A 69 13.27 8.58 -18.54
N ILE A 70 13.20 9.73 -17.85
CA ILE A 70 13.58 9.81 -16.42
C ILE A 70 12.61 8.97 -15.57
N GLU A 71 11.31 9.08 -15.84
CA GLU A 71 10.29 8.32 -15.12
C GLU A 71 10.39 6.82 -15.46
N PHE A 72 10.58 6.48 -16.73
CA PHE A 72 10.86 5.11 -17.15
C PHE A 72 12.00 4.49 -16.35
N ASN A 73 13.15 5.17 -16.25
CA ASN A 73 14.30 4.66 -15.51
C ASN A 73 14.02 4.51 -14.01
N LYS A 74 13.27 5.46 -13.42
CA LYS A 74 12.89 5.41 -12.01
C LYS A 74 11.98 4.22 -11.72
N VAL A 75 10.95 4.02 -12.54
CA VAL A 75 10.00 2.91 -12.41
C VAL A 75 10.70 1.58 -12.67
N SER A 76 11.62 1.51 -13.65
CA SER A 76 12.41 0.30 -13.92
C SER A 76 13.23 -0.15 -12.72
N LYS A 77 13.91 0.79 -12.04
CA LYS A 77 14.68 0.49 -10.82
C LYS A 77 13.78 0.03 -9.67
N TYR A 78 12.59 0.62 -9.56
CA TYR A 78 11.60 0.18 -8.57
C TYR A 78 11.13 -1.25 -8.85
N ILE A 79 10.74 -1.56 -10.09
CA ILE A 79 10.37 -2.93 -10.50
C ILE A 79 11.47 -3.92 -10.17
N TYR A 80 12.73 -3.59 -10.51
CA TYR A 80 13.87 -4.44 -10.18
C TYR A 80 13.97 -4.71 -8.67
N GLY A 81 13.90 -3.67 -7.83
CA GLY A 81 14.00 -3.83 -6.37
C GLY A 81 12.87 -4.66 -5.78
N VAL A 82 11.63 -4.52 -6.28
CA VAL A 82 10.50 -5.34 -5.85
C VAL A 82 10.63 -6.79 -6.33
N SER A 83 11.14 -7.00 -7.55
CA SER A 83 11.38 -8.34 -8.11
C SER A 83 12.49 -9.08 -7.36
N ASP A 84 13.57 -8.38 -7.00
CA ASP A 84 14.65 -8.94 -6.18
C ASP A 84 14.14 -9.35 -4.78
N LEU A 85 13.25 -8.56 -4.17
CA LEU A 85 12.61 -8.95 -2.93
C LEU A 85 11.71 -10.19 -3.08
N TYR A 86 10.95 -10.26 -4.17
CA TYR A 86 10.11 -11.42 -4.49
C TYR A 86 10.94 -12.71 -4.62
N ASP A 87 12.08 -12.64 -5.32
CA ASP A 87 12.98 -13.77 -5.52
C ASP A 87 13.66 -14.19 -4.21
N ASN A 88 14.14 -13.22 -3.41
CA ASN A 88 14.82 -13.51 -2.15
C ASN A 88 13.88 -14.04 -1.04
N LEU A 89 12.58 -13.79 -1.15
CA LEU A 89 11.56 -14.39 -0.27
C LEU A 89 11.08 -15.76 -0.75
N ASP A 90 11.62 -16.24 -1.88
CA ASP A 90 11.22 -17.47 -2.56
C ASP A 90 9.69 -17.57 -2.74
N CYS A 91 9.11 -16.45 -3.19
CA CYS A 91 7.66 -16.30 -3.31
C CYS A 91 7.02 -17.34 -4.23
N SER A 92 7.80 -17.93 -5.15
CA SER A 92 7.37 -19.01 -6.05
C SER A 92 6.74 -20.19 -5.31
N ILE A 93 7.24 -20.53 -4.11
CA ILE A 93 6.75 -21.66 -3.30
C ILE A 93 5.36 -21.40 -2.70
N TYR A 94 4.96 -20.12 -2.59
CA TYR A 94 3.76 -19.70 -1.88
C TYR A 94 2.59 -19.33 -2.77
N ILE A 95 2.80 -19.20 -4.09
CA ILE A 95 1.78 -18.84 -5.08
C ILE A 95 1.19 -20.09 -5.78
N ASP A 96 1.89 -21.22 -5.75
CA ASP A 96 1.53 -22.47 -6.45
C ASP A 96 0.90 -23.57 -5.56
N ARG A 97 0.26 -23.21 -4.43
CA ARG A 97 -0.44 -24.18 -3.56
C ARG A 97 -1.91 -23.89 -3.34
#